data_AF-A0AA38RRI4-F1
#
_entry.id   AF-A0AA38RRI4-F1
#
_cell.length_a   1.000
_cell.length_b   1.000
_cell.length_c   1.000
_cell.angle_alpha   90.00
_cell.angle_beta   90.00
_cell.angle_gamma   90.00
#
_symmetry.space_group_name_H-M   'P 1'
#
loop_
_entity.id
_entity.type
_entity.pdbx_description
1 polymer ?
#
loop_
_entity_poly.entity_id
_entity_poly.type
_entity_poly.pdbx_seq_one_letter_code
_entity_poly.pdbx_strand_id
1 'polypeptide(L)'
;MSKLASSLGVASPGADGDSFSLHSHRGDPLLDADAPELHDDDLPPLYEESEVEAALLPRAPAEESFLVLDPVKKDGNDGIAYFMNRQLDSEPETLETQVKWWARTPPRLFVRISGTHQETVDNAGKKERKRITDFDISIELTPYLYSNAATRAAWTELRTVENEEKVRRGTVLRKRAPGAKQHIELGNTKPTLAEWCHRYCASHAGLKAFVFQRKVTGLDQQHLKEKLEGLVLSTNYRGHVDISFPVKDGTCVVYNDCKTNAWRLTSWIVWLSIITLMFIFTWPYLFLRTKRFEVVFAEWAFSKPTPQGGRQFVSISEDQWYNMWGRAINKAILEKRQGTLDQQDLLASDVPDPDFSNPTVAGVAGILRAGVRAMNEVNRQLGWGGDS
;
A
#
# COMPACT_ATOMS: atom_id res chain seq x y z
N MET A 1 -23.28 -49.22 54.24
CA MET A 1 -22.24 -49.49 55.25
C MET A 1 -20.88 -49.22 54.63
N SER A 2 -20.11 -48.31 55.25
CA SER A 2 -18.65 -48.05 55.14
C SER A 2 -17.99 -47.91 53.74
N LYS A 3 -17.08 -46.97 53.46
CA LYS A 3 -16.44 -45.88 54.20
C LYS A 3 -15.68 -45.01 53.15
N LEU A 4 -15.87 -43.68 53.24
CA LEU A 4 -14.90 -42.55 53.18
C LEU A 4 -13.71 -42.63 52.20
N ALA A 5 -13.48 -41.70 51.25
CA ALA A 5 -13.32 -40.23 51.26
C ALA A 5 -11.88 -39.72 51.51
N SER A 6 -11.41 -38.89 50.56
CA SER A 6 -10.48 -37.74 50.61
C SER A 6 -8.96 -37.89 50.89
N SER A 7 -8.18 -37.48 49.87
CA SER A 7 -7.14 -36.41 49.86
C SER A 7 -6.18 -36.25 51.06
N LEU A 8 -4.86 -36.42 50.84
CA LEU A 8 -3.78 -35.41 50.96
C LEU A 8 -2.36 -36.05 50.95
N GLY A 9 -1.43 -35.45 50.18
CA GLY A 9 -0.08 -35.12 50.65
C GLY A 9 1.09 -36.13 50.51
N VAL A 10 2.22 -35.57 50.01
CA VAL A 10 3.64 -35.80 50.39
C VAL A 10 4.57 -36.61 49.44
N ALA A 11 5.39 -35.82 48.73
CA ALA A 11 6.86 -35.82 48.57
C ALA A 11 7.69 -36.74 47.63
N SER A 12 8.58 -36.00 46.92
CA SER A 12 9.96 -36.25 46.44
C SER A 12 10.16 -36.91 45.07
N PRO A 13 11.03 -36.35 44.20
CA PRO A 13 12.51 -36.38 44.30
C PRO A 13 13.15 -34.97 44.10
N GLY A 14 14.45 -34.64 44.25
CA GLY A 14 15.71 -35.37 44.33
C GLY A 14 16.76 -34.69 43.40
N ALA A 15 17.78 -34.06 43.99
CA ALA A 15 19.13 -33.70 43.52
C ALA A 15 19.35 -32.72 42.31
N ASP A 16 19.65 -31.46 42.67
CA ASP A 16 20.87 -30.67 42.41
C ASP A 16 21.64 -30.78 41.08
N GLY A 17 21.89 -29.62 40.47
CA GLY A 17 22.79 -29.44 39.33
C GLY A 17 22.85 -27.98 38.88
N ASP A 18 23.51 -27.14 39.70
CA ASP A 18 23.72 -25.71 39.47
C ASP A 18 24.45 -25.41 38.14
N SER A 19 23.94 -24.41 37.44
CA SER A 19 24.50 -23.89 36.20
C SER A 19 25.52 -22.78 36.49
N PHE A 20 26.69 -22.93 35.89
CA PHE A 20 27.88 -22.11 36.03
C PHE A 20 27.65 -20.65 35.59
N SER A 21 27.93 -19.72 36.50
CA SER A 21 28.15 -18.30 36.22
C SER A 21 29.64 -18.10 35.94
N LEU A 22 29.99 -17.75 34.69
CA LEU A 22 31.37 -17.44 34.29
C LEU A 22 31.55 -15.93 34.20
N HIS A 23 32.66 -15.47 34.77
CA HIS A 23 33.27 -14.12 34.75
C HIS A 23 33.14 -13.27 36.01
N SER A 24 33.69 -13.78 37.13
CA SER A 24 34.49 -12.95 38.03
C SER A 24 35.91 -13.52 38.08
N HIS A 25 36.86 -12.88 37.39
CA HIS A 25 38.28 -13.16 37.61
C HIS A 25 38.81 -12.24 38.69
N ARG A 26 39.14 -12.87 39.82
CA ARG A 26 39.92 -12.29 40.92
C ARG A 26 41.39 -12.61 40.66
N GLY A 27 42.16 -11.55 40.41
CA GLY A 27 43.60 -11.45 40.69
C GLY A 27 44.56 -12.37 39.94
N ASP A 28 45.21 -11.84 38.92
CA ASP A 28 46.60 -12.20 38.63
C ASP A 28 47.51 -10.96 38.83
N PRO A 29 48.64 -11.11 39.56
CA PRO A 29 49.57 -10.02 39.83
C PRO A 29 50.77 -10.11 38.86
N LEU A 30 50.81 -9.30 37.81
CA LEU A 30 52.02 -8.76 37.18
C LEU A 30 51.66 -7.96 35.91
N LEU A 31 52.21 -6.74 35.78
CA LEU A 31 52.21 -5.86 34.59
C LEU A 31 50.84 -5.18 34.33
N ASP A 32 50.65 -3.88 34.54
CA ASP A 32 51.31 -2.77 33.86
C ASP A 32 51.14 -1.49 34.72
N ALA A 33 52.25 -0.85 35.09
CA ALA A 33 52.26 0.37 35.90
C ALA A 33 52.60 1.55 34.98
N ASP A 34 51.63 2.03 34.21
CA ASP A 34 51.71 3.30 33.47
C ASP A 34 50.34 3.76 32.93
N ALA A 35 49.30 3.72 33.78
CA ALA A 35 48.04 4.41 33.51
C ALA A 35 47.93 5.62 34.45
N PRO A 36 47.84 6.87 33.95
CA PRO A 36 47.64 8.02 34.83
C PRO A 36 46.25 7.95 35.48
N GLU A 37 46.20 8.07 36.80
CA GLU A 37 44.97 8.19 37.58
C GLU A 37 44.23 9.47 37.17
N LEU A 38 43.16 9.33 36.39
CA LEU A 38 42.23 10.43 36.10
C LEU A 38 41.57 10.87 37.41
N HIS A 39 41.88 12.08 37.85
CA HIS A 39 41.15 12.73 38.94
C HIS A 39 39.76 13.14 38.44
N ASP A 40 38.74 13.03 39.30
CA ASP A 40 37.34 13.35 39.00
C ASP A 40 37.10 14.81 38.52
N ASP A 41 38.12 15.68 38.63
CA ASP A 41 38.12 17.07 38.19
C ASP A 41 38.38 17.28 36.67
N ASP A 42 38.75 16.23 35.93
CA ASP A 42 38.97 16.29 34.46
C ASP A 42 37.75 15.88 33.62
N LEU A 43 36.60 15.62 34.25
CA LEU A 43 35.35 15.40 33.52
C LEU A 43 34.76 16.75 33.07
N PRO A 44 34.44 16.94 31.77
CA PRO A 44 33.71 18.13 31.34
C PRO A 44 32.38 18.22 32.08
N PRO A 45 31.90 19.43 32.41
CA PRO A 45 30.65 19.60 33.15
C PRO A 45 29.53 18.84 32.42
N LEU A 46 28.77 18.05 33.17
CA LEU A 46 27.53 17.47 32.67
C LEU A 46 26.68 18.61 32.14
N TYR A 47 26.41 18.62 30.85
CA TYR A 47 25.51 19.59 30.24
C TYR A 47 24.17 19.48 30.97
N GLU A 48 23.83 20.51 31.76
CA GLU A 48 22.46 20.71 32.19
C GLU A 48 21.63 20.83 30.90
N GLU A 49 20.71 19.88 30.68
CA GLU A 49 19.70 19.96 29.63
C GLU A 49 18.84 21.20 29.92
N SER A 50 19.28 22.34 29.39
CA SER A 50 18.58 23.59 29.51
C SER A 50 17.29 23.48 28.70
N GLU A 51 16.15 23.40 29.39
CA GLU A 51 14.77 23.34 28.88
C GLU A 51 14.36 24.52 27.96
N VAL A 52 15.30 25.39 27.60
CA VAL A 52 15.10 26.61 26.81
C VAL A 52 15.12 26.39 25.30
N GLU A 53 15.60 25.25 24.79
CA GLU A 53 15.69 25.01 23.34
C GLU A 53 14.41 24.39 22.74
N ALA A 54 13.49 23.88 23.57
CA ALA A 54 12.20 23.34 23.12
C ALA A 54 11.20 24.43 22.66
N ALA A 55 11.49 25.72 22.85
CA ALA A 55 10.59 26.83 22.56
C ALA A 55 10.79 27.49 21.18
N LEU A 56 11.78 27.08 20.38
CA LEU A 56 12.09 27.71 19.08
C LEU A 56 11.61 26.93 17.85
N LEU A 57 10.97 25.78 18.03
CA LEU A 57 10.22 25.18 16.93
C LEU A 57 8.93 25.99 16.74
N PRO A 58 8.60 26.46 15.52
CA PRO A 58 7.27 26.97 15.23
C PRO A 58 6.27 25.93 15.69
N ARG A 59 5.49 26.26 16.73
CA ARG A 59 4.36 25.44 17.15
C ARG A 59 3.51 25.25 15.90
N ALA A 60 3.50 24.03 15.35
CA ALA A 60 2.59 23.67 14.29
C ALA A 60 1.21 24.18 14.74
N PRO A 61 0.46 24.90 13.89
CA PRO A 61 -0.84 25.42 14.28
C PRO A 61 -1.60 24.26 14.91
N ALA A 62 -2.11 24.46 16.13
CA ALA A 62 -2.86 23.45 16.85
C ALA A 62 -3.97 22.99 15.89
N GLU A 63 -3.76 21.85 15.22
CA GLU A 63 -4.80 21.25 14.42
C GLU A 63 -5.91 20.99 15.42
N GLU A 64 -7.10 21.53 15.15
CA GLU A 64 -8.30 21.18 15.90
C GLU A 64 -8.25 19.68 16.13
N SER A 65 -8.32 19.27 17.39
CA SER A 65 -8.25 17.88 17.82
C SER A 65 -9.47 17.14 17.29
N PHE A 66 -9.48 16.93 15.99
CA PHE A 66 -10.43 16.14 15.27
C PHE A 66 -10.10 14.70 15.61
N LEU A 67 -11.07 13.97 16.14
CA LEU A 67 -10.94 12.55 16.41
C LEU A 67 -10.69 11.86 15.07
N VAL A 68 -9.42 11.57 14.78
CA VAL A 68 -9.04 10.74 13.64
C VAL A 68 -9.62 9.37 13.91
N LEU A 69 -10.71 9.03 13.22
CA LEU A 69 -11.35 7.74 13.36
C LEU A 69 -10.54 6.69 12.62
N ASP A 70 -10.19 5.63 13.34
CA ASP A 70 -9.54 4.47 12.75
C ASP A 70 -10.55 3.59 11.97
N PRO A 71 -10.09 2.92 10.90
CA PRO A 71 -10.93 2.00 10.17
C PRO A 71 -11.22 0.75 11.01
N VAL A 72 -12.47 0.30 10.99
CA VAL A 72 -12.90 -0.97 11.62
C VAL A 72 -12.26 -2.17 10.93
N LYS A 73 -12.06 -2.06 9.61
CA LYS A 73 -11.40 -3.08 8.81
C LYS A 73 -10.70 -2.40 7.63
N LYS A 74 -9.48 -2.85 7.33
CA LYS A 74 -8.77 -2.48 6.11
C LYS A 74 -8.57 -3.74 5.27
N ASP A 75 -8.92 -3.67 3.99
CA ASP A 75 -8.67 -4.77 3.07
C ASP A 75 -7.17 -4.87 2.75
N GLY A 76 -6.63 -6.10 2.77
CA GLY A 76 -5.20 -6.33 2.57
C GLY A 76 -4.76 -6.21 1.11
N ASN A 77 -5.67 -6.46 0.17
CA ASN A 77 -5.35 -6.44 -1.26
C ASN A 77 -5.46 -5.04 -1.85
N ASP A 78 -6.65 -4.44 -1.76
CA ASP A 78 -6.96 -3.16 -2.39
C ASP A 78 -6.74 -1.96 -1.45
N GLY A 79 -6.51 -2.22 -0.16
CA GLY A 79 -6.36 -1.15 0.84
C GLY A 79 -7.67 -0.41 1.15
N ILE A 80 -8.83 -0.98 0.81
CA ILE A 80 -10.14 -0.35 1.08
C ILE A 80 -10.34 -0.26 2.60
N ALA A 81 -10.53 0.96 3.09
CA ALA A 81 -10.77 1.23 4.51
C ALA A 81 -12.28 1.30 4.79
N TYR A 82 -12.75 0.50 5.73
CA TYR A 82 -14.15 0.46 6.16
C TYR A 82 -14.31 1.13 7.51
N PHE A 83 -15.18 2.13 7.58
CA PHE A 83 -15.51 2.87 8.79
C PHE A 83 -16.96 2.59 9.18
N MET A 84 -17.21 2.46 10.48
CA MET A 84 -18.54 2.33 11.03
C MET A 84 -18.57 3.06 12.37
N ASN A 85 -19.11 4.27 12.38
CA ASN A 85 -19.27 5.10 13.58
C ASN A 85 -20.61 5.84 13.49
N ARG A 86 -21.35 5.86 14.59
CA ARG A 86 -22.63 6.57 14.74
C ARG A 86 -22.52 8.07 14.46
N GLN A 87 -21.40 8.70 14.84
CA GLN A 87 -21.17 10.13 14.59
C GLN A 87 -21.12 10.44 13.10
N LEU A 88 -20.41 9.63 12.32
CA LEU A 88 -20.35 9.76 10.86
C LEU A 88 -21.69 9.49 10.16
N ASP A 89 -22.63 8.80 10.83
CA ASP A 89 -23.96 8.53 10.29
C ASP A 89 -24.98 9.64 10.61
N SER A 90 -24.85 10.25 11.78
CA SER A 90 -25.84 11.18 12.34
C SER A 90 -25.47 12.64 12.11
N GLU A 91 -24.18 12.98 12.16
CA GLU A 91 -23.67 14.35 12.11
C GLU A 91 -23.01 14.63 10.75
N PRO A 92 -23.64 15.46 9.89
CA PRO A 92 -23.12 15.72 8.55
C PRO A 92 -21.81 16.52 8.56
N GLU A 93 -21.63 17.42 9.53
CA GLU A 93 -20.42 18.24 9.68
C GLU A 93 -19.20 17.38 10.02
N THR A 94 -19.36 16.43 10.95
CA THR A 94 -18.33 15.45 11.32
C THR A 94 -17.90 14.60 10.11
N LEU A 95 -18.87 14.15 9.31
CA LEU A 95 -18.59 13.42 8.07
C LEU A 95 -17.84 14.28 7.04
N GLU A 96 -18.23 15.55 6.87
CA GLU A 96 -17.55 16.47 5.96
C GLU A 96 -16.09 16.71 6.37
N THR A 97 -15.84 17.02 7.64
CA THR A 97 -14.48 17.22 8.17
C THR A 97 -13.63 15.97 8.02
N GLN A 98 -14.21 14.79 8.29
CA GLN A 98 -13.54 13.50 8.09
C GLN A 98 -13.14 13.27 6.62
N VAL A 99 -14.04 13.59 5.68
CA VAL A 99 -13.78 13.47 4.24
C VAL A 99 -12.67 14.42 3.80
N LYS A 100 -12.68 15.67 4.28
CA LYS A 100 -11.59 16.63 4.03
C LYS A 100 -10.27 16.14 4.58
N TRP A 101 -10.26 15.53 5.76
CA TRP A 101 -9.06 14.93 6.34
C TRP A 101 -8.55 13.76 5.49
N TRP A 102 -9.43 12.84 5.07
CA TRP A 102 -9.07 11.76 4.16
C TRP A 102 -8.54 12.24 2.80
N ALA A 103 -9.02 13.37 2.30
CA ALA A 103 -8.57 13.97 1.06
C ALA A 103 -7.13 14.50 1.11
N ARG A 104 -6.55 14.70 2.31
CA ARG A 104 -5.15 15.12 2.48
C ARG A 104 -4.15 13.99 2.24
N THR A 105 -4.56 12.73 2.38
CA THR A 105 -3.70 11.57 2.18
C THR A 105 -3.82 11.05 0.74
N PRO A 106 -2.71 10.82 0.00
CA PRO A 106 -2.77 10.33 -1.36
C PRO A 106 -3.20 8.86 -1.45
N PRO A 107 -3.78 8.44 -2.58
CA PRO A 107 -3.88 7.02 -2.91
C PRO A 107 -2.48 6.45 -3.18
N ARG A 108 -2.26 5.19 -2.84
CA ARG A 108 -1.01 4.50 -3.16
C ARG A 108 -1.05 3.92 -4.56
N LEU A 109 -0.46 4.62 -5.51
CA LEU A 109 -0.41 4.20 -6.91
C LEU A 109 0.84 3.35 -7.14
N PHE A 110 0.68 2.24 -7.85
CA PHE A 110 1.79 1.38 -8.26
C PHE A 110 1.79 1.14 -9.77
N VAL A 111 2.96 0.88 -10.34
CA VAL A 111 3.13 0.20 -11.62
C VAL A 111 3.47 -1.25 -11.30
N ARG A 112 2.66 -2.19 -11.78
CA ARG A 112 2.92 -3.63 -11.66
C ARG A 112 3.21 -4.21 -13.04
N ILE A 113 4.33 -4.90 -13.15
CA ILE A 113 4.79 -5.57 -14.37
C ILE A 113 4.96 -7.04 -14.02
N SER A 114 4.16 -7.90 -14.66
CA SER A 114 4.23 -9.34 -14.46
C SER A 114 4.40 -10.09 -15.77
N GLY A 115 5.27 -11.09 -15.76
CA GLY A 115 5.48 -12.02 -16.87
C GLY A 115 5.03 -13.41 -16.45
N THR A 116 4.19 -14.04 -17.26
CA THR A 116 3.75 -15.43 -17.05
C THR A 116 3.87 -16.26 -18.31
N HIS A 117 4.27 -17.52 -18.18
CA HIS A 117 4.22 -18.49 -19.26
C HIS A 117 3.39 -19.72 -18.87
N GLN A 118 3.02 -20.52 -19.85
CA GLN A 118 2.33 -21.80 -19.62
C GLN A 118 3.31 -22.96 -19.79
N GLU A 119 3.36 -23.82 -18.79
CA GLU A 119 4.12 -25.07 -18.82
C GLU A 119 3.15 -26.26 -18.78
N THR A 120 3.34 -27.23 -19.68
CA THR A 120 2.60 -28.49 -19.69
C THR A 120 3.29 -29.49 -18.79
N VAL A 121 2.75 -29.71 -17.60
CA VAL A 121 3.27 -30.67 -16.63
C VAL A 121 2.55 -32.01 -16.80
N ASP A 122 3.30 -33.09 -17.00
CA ASP A 122 2.77 -34.45 -16.95
C ASP A 122 2.80 -34.95 -15.51
N ASN A 123 1.63 -35.13 -14.90
CA ASN A 123 1.51 -35.68 -13.57
C ASN A 123 0.74 -37.01 -13.65
N ALA A 124 1.47 -38.12 -13.48
CA ALA A 124 0.92 -39.48 -13.51
C ALA A 124 0.08 -39.81 -14.77
N GLY A 125 0.54 -39.37 -15.95
CA GLY A 125 -0.11 -39.65 -17.24
C GLY A 125 -1.22 -38.66 -17.61
N LYS A 126 -1.46 -37.63 -16.78
CA LYS A 126 -2.34 -36.51 -17.10
C LYS A 126 -1.51 -35.27 -17.37
N LYS A 127 -1.63 -34.74 -18.60
CA LYS A 127 -1.04 -33.47 -18.99
C LYS A 127 -1.92 -32.33 -18.50
N GLU A 128 -1.38 -31.48 -17.64
CA GLU A 128 -2.04 -30.28 -17.14
C GLU A 128 -1.24 -29.05 -17.54
N ARG A 129 -1.93 -28.00 -18.04
CA ARG A 129 -1.30 -26.71 -18.35
C ARG A 129 -1.28 -25.86 -17.09
N LYS A 130 -0.09 -25.56 -16.58
CA LYS A 130 0.11 -24.72 -15.40
C LYS A 130 0.64 -23.35 -15.82
N ARG A 131 0.05 -22.28 -15.29
CA ARG A 131 0.59 -20.92 -15.44
C ARG A 131 1.68 -20.69 -14.39
N ILE A 132 2.86 -20.28 -14.83
CA ILE A 132 4.02 -19.97 -13.99
C ILE A 132 4.35 -18.49 -14.11
N THR A 133 4.58 -17.84 -12.98
CA THR A 133 5.03 -16.45 -12.92
C THR A 133 6.55 -16.40 -12.97
N ASP A 134 7.07 -15.82 -14.05
CA ASP A 134 8.52 -15.66 -14.23
C ASP A 134 9.06 -14.49 -13.41
N PHE A 135 8.36 -13.36 -13.45
CA PHE A 135 8.67 -12.16 -12.69
C PHE A 135 7.39 -11.41 -12.35
N ASP A 136 7.37 -10.73 -11.21
CA ASP A 136 6.24 -9.91 -10.76
C ASP A 136 6.76 -8.75 -9.93
N ILE A 137 6.84 -7.59 -10.55
CA ILE A 137 7.56 -6.45 -10.04
C ILE A 137 6.56 -5.31 -9.83
N SER A 138 6.60 -4.67 -8.67
CA SER A 138 5.75 -3.52 -8.35
C SER A 138 6.58 -2.30 -7.94
N ILE A 139 6.27 -1.12 -8.48
CA ILE A 139 7.00 0.13 -8.22
C ILE A 139 6.01 1.18 -7.75
N GLU A 140 6.30 1.86 -6.64
CA GLU A 140 5.40 2.88 -6.11
C GLU A 140 5.55 4.22 -6.86
N LEU A 141 4.43 4.75 -7.36
CA LEU A 141 4.34 6.06 -8.02
C LEU A 141 3.87 7.18 -7.07
N THR A 142 3.37 6.83 -5.88
CA THR A 142 2.85 7.78 -4.89
C THR A 142 3.80 8.94 -4.57
N PRO A 143 5.13 8.74 -4.42
CA PRO A 143 6.05 9.84 -4.12
C PRO A 143 6.02 10.96 -5.15
N TYR A 144 5.71 10.64 -6.42
CA TYR A 144 5.70 11.59 -7.52
C TYR A 144 4.40 12.42 -7.60
N LEU A 145 3.41 12.11 -6.76
CA LEU A 145 2.19 12.94 -6.60
C LEU A 145 2.44 14.20 -5.76
N TYR A 146 3.60 14.30 -5.10
CA TYR A 146 3.99 15.49 -4.34
C TYR A 146 4.86 16.41 -5.19
N SER A 147 4.50 17.69 -5.25
CA SER A 147 5.37 18.75 -5.79
C SER A 147 6.57 18.99 -4.89
N ASN A 148 6.36 18.85 -3.58
CA ASN A 148 7.40 18.90 -2.57
C ASN A 148 7.05 17.91 -1.46
N ALA A 149 7.83 16.83 -1.36
CA ALA A 149 7.61 15.76 -0.40
C ALA A 149 7.80 16.22 1.06
N ALA A 150 8.73 17.15 1.32
CA ALA A 150 9.02 17.64 2.67
C ALA A 150 7.85 18.47 3.24
N THR A 151 7.22 19.28 2.39
CA THR A 151 6.06 20.12 2.79
C THR A 151 4.72 19.43 2.56
N ARG A 152 4.71 18.20 2.02
CA ARG A 152 3.51 17.47 1.57
C ARG A 152 2.63 18.28 0.61
N ALA A 153 3.23 19.22 -0.13
CA ALA A 153 2.53 20.02 -1.11
C ALA A 153 2.24 19.15 -2.34
N ALA A 154 0.98 19.00 -2.69
CA ALA A 154 0.51 18.23 -3.84
C ALA A 154 -0.62 18.97 -4.55
N TRP A 155 -0.84 18.66 -5.83
CA TRP A 155 -1.99 19.19 -6.55
C TRP A 155 -3.21 18.31 -6.29
N THR A 156 -3.94 18.67 -5.24
CA THR A 156 -5.15 17.97 -4.83
C THR A 156 -6.37 18.85 -5.03
N GLU A 157 -7.45 18.23 -5.51
CA GLU A 157 -8.74 18.90 -5.65
C GLU A 157 -9.84 17.99 -5.14
N LEU A 158 -10.63 18.48 -4.19
CA LEU A 158 -11.80 17.76 -3.70
C LEU A 158 -13.00 18.14 -4.56
N ARG A 159 -13.48 17.20 -5.37
CA ARG A 159 -14.64 17.40 -6.22
C ARG A 159 -15.82 16.52 -5.80
N THR A 160 -17.01 17.08 -5.94
CA THR A 160 -18.25 16.29 -5.96
C THR A 160 -18.60 15.89 -7.37
N VAL A 161 -19.42 14.84 -7.50
CA VAL A 161 -19.85 14.30 -8.80
C VAL A 161 -20.60 15.36 -9.61
N GLU A 162 -20.30 15.40 -10.90
CA GLU A 162 -21.06 16.21 -11.86
C GLU A 162 -22.43 15.59 -12.13
N ASN A 163 -23.39 16.37 -12.62
CA ASN A 163 -24.76 15.87 -12.80
C ASN A 163 -24.86 14.76 -13.88
N GLU A 164 -23.97 14.76 -14.86
CA GLU A 164 -23.99 13.84 -15.99
C GLU A 164 -23.33 12.48 -15.70
N GLU A 165 -22.46 12.42 -14.70
CA GLU A 165 -21.73 11.20 -14.35
C GLU A 165 -22.70 10.14 -13.78
N LYS A 166 -22.58 8.91 -14.31
CA LYS A 166 -23.37 7.76 -13.85
C LYS A 166 -22.74 7.18 -12.58
N VAL A 167 -23.22 7.62 -11.42
CA VAL A 167 -22.75 7.14 -10.10
C VAL A 167 -23.89 6.66 -9.22
N ARG A 168 -23.58 6.06 -8.07
CA ARG A 168 -24.60 5.72 -7.07
C ARG A 168 -24.83 6.94 -6.17
N ARG A 169 -25.99 7.58 -6.27
CA ARG A 169 -26.37 8.79 -5.52
C ARG A 169 -27.37 8.48 -4.42
N GLY A 170 -27.05 7.51 -3.57
CA GLY A 170 -28.02 6.91 -2.63
C GLY A 170 -28.92 5.86 -3.29
N THR A 171 -28.43 5.25 -4.37
CA THR A 171 -29.15 4.22 -5.15
C THR A 171 -28.34 2.93 -5.19
N VAL A 172 -29.02 1.82 -5.52
CA VAL A 172 -28.38 0.51 -5.71
C VAL A 172 -27.65 0.47 -7.05
N LEU A 173 -28.31 0.96 -8.09
CA LEU A 173 -27.78 1.06 -9.45
C LEU A 173 -27.21 2.45 -9.70
N ARG A 174 -26.20 2.53 -10.57
CA ARG A 174 -25.61 3.81 -11.00
C ARG A 174 -26.63 4.58 -11.86
N LYS A 175 -26.85 5.84 -11.52
CA LYS A 175 -27.80 6.73 -12.20
C LYS A 175 -27.20 8.13 -12.34
N ARG A 176 -27.62 8.85 -13.38
CA ARG A 176 -27.33 10.29 -13.54
C ARG A 176 -28.17 11.11 -12.56
N ALA A 177 -27.83 12.37 -12.38
CA ALA A 177 -28.66 13.27 -11.59
C ALA A 177 -30.08 13.36 -12.20
N PRO A 178 -31.14 13.50 -11.38
CA PRO A 178 -32.49 13.75 -11.88
C PRO A 178 -32.50 14.99 -12.78
N GLY A 179 -33.03 14.85 -14.00
CA GLY A 179 -33.08 15.94 -14.98
C GLY A 179 -31.90 16.00 -15.97
N ALA A 180 -30.79 15.30 -15.71
CA ALA A 180 -29.64 15.26 -16.62
C ALA A 180 -29.88 14.30 -17.81
N LYS A 181 -30.57 14.79 -18.85
CA LYS A 181 -30.63 14.14 -20.18
C LYS A 181 -29.45 14.65 -21.01
N GLN A 182 -28.90 13.77 -21.87
CA GLN A 182 -27.59 13.87 -22.57
C GLN A 182 -27.22 15.20 -23.27
N HIS A 183 -28.09 16.21 -23.35
CA HIS A 183 -27.84 17.44 -24.11
C HIS A 183 -28.48 18.72 -23.56
N ILE A 184 -29.14 18.72 -22.39
CA ILE A 184 -29.72 19.95 -21.85
C ILE A 184 -29.47 20.01 -20.34
N GLU A 185 -28.55 20.89 -19.95
CA GLU A 185 -28.33 21.29 -18.57
C GLU A 185 -29.55 22.07 -18.07
N LEU A 186 -30.64 21.39 -17.71
CA LEU A 186 -31.71 22.01 -16.94
C LEU A 186 -31.20 22.23 -15.51
N GLY A 187 -30.55 23.37 -15.28
CA GLY A 187 -30.64 24.24 -14.11
C GLY A 187 -30.45 23.68 -12.70
N ASN A 188 -30.12 22.40 -12.52
CA ASN A 188 -29.96 21.84 -11.18
C ASN A 188 -28.52 22.08 -10.70
N THR A 189 -28.37 22.91 -9.67
CA THR A 189 -27.07 23.24 -9.09
C THR A 189 -26.35 21.96 -8.64
N LYS A 190 -25.05 21.88 -8.97
CA LYS A 190 -24.19 20.76 -8.55
C LYS A 190 -24.20 20.71 -7.01
N PRO A 191 -24.62 19.59 -6.39
CA PRO A 191 -24.68 19.52 -4.94
C PRO A 191 -23.28 19.60 -4.34
N THR A 192 -23.14 20.44 -3.32
CA THR A 192 -21.90 20.62 -2.57
C THR A 192 -21.58 19.37 -1.72
N LEU A 193 -20.37 19.31 -1.16
CA LEU A 193 -19.98 18.23 -0.25
C LEU A 193 -20.89 18.18 0.98
N ALA A 194 -21.13 19.35 1.59
CA ALA A 194 -22.03 19.52 2.73
C ALA A 194 -23.43 18.97 2.43
N GLU A 195 -23.99 19.29 1.26
CA GLU A 195 -25.29 18.75 0.83
C GLU A 195 -25.30 17.23 0.69
N TRP A 196 -24.23 16.63 0.16
CA TRP A 196 -24.14 15.17 0.05
C TRP A 196 -24.03 14.49 1.42
N CYS A 197 -23.25 15.07 2.34
CA CYS A 197 -23.17 14.62 3.72
C CYS A 197 -24.54 14.71 4.40
N HIS A 198 -25.25 15.84 4.26
CA HIS A 198 -26.61 16.01 4.77
C HIS A 198 -27.60 15.00 4.18
N ARG A 199 -27.56 14.77 2.85
CA ARG A 199 -28.41 13.77 2.18
C ARG A 199 -28.12 12.34 2.65
N TYR A 200 -26.86 12.03 2.97
CA TYR A 200 -26.47 10.75 3.52
C TYR A 200 -27.04 10.57 4.95
N CYS A 201 -26.85 11.55 5.82
CA CYS A 201 -27.37 11.52 7.20
C CYS A 201 -28.91 11.47 7.22
N ALA A 202 -29.59 12.29 6.41
CA ALA A 202 -31.05 12.34 6.31
C ALA A 202 -31.69 11.11 5.63
N SER A 203 -30.89 10.23 5.01
CA SER A 203 -31.41 9.02 4.37
C SER A 203 -31.88 8.00 5.41
N HIS A 204 -33.16 7.65 5.35
CA HIS A 204 -33.81 6.64 6.20
C HIS A 204 -33.51 5.20 5.76
N ALA A 205 -32.57 5.00 4.82
CA ALA A 205 -32.18 3.68 4.37
C ALA A 205 -31.42 2.95 5.49
N GLY A 206 -31.98 1.85 6.01
CA GLY A 206 -31.33 1.11 7.10
C GLY A 206 -30.01 0.40 6.70
N LEU A 207 -29.57 0.49 5.44
CA LEU A 207 -28.32 -0.03 4.89
C LEU A 207 -27.87 1.03 3.89
N LYS A 208 -27.02 1.94 4.36
CA LYS A 208 -26.40 2.96 3.55
C LYS A 208 -24.89 2.91 3.68
N ALA A 209 -24.22 3.30 2.62
CA ALA A 209 -22.77 3.36 2.53
C ALA A 209 -22.36 4.64 1.81
N PHE A 210 -21.58 5.49 2.47
CA PHE A 210 -20.94 6.64 1.87
C PHE A 210 -19.55 6.23 1.39
N VAL A 211 -19.26 6.48 0.11
CA VAL A 211 -18.02 6.04 -0.53
C VAL A 211 -17.25 7.27 -0.97
N PHE A 212 -16.10 7.47 -0.33
CA PHE A 212 -15.09 8.44 -0.72
C PHE A 212 -14.02 7.74 -1.55
N GLN A 213 -13.65 8.33 -2.68
CA GLN A 213 -12.63 7.77 -3.58
C GLN A 213 -11.54 8.80 -3.86
N ARG A 214 -10.29 8.37 -3.82
CA ARG A 214 -9.13 9.10 -4.29
C ARG A 214 -8.79 8.60 -5.68
N LYS A 215 -8.68 9.50 -6.64
CA LYS A 215 -8.38 9.18 -8.04
C LYS A 215 -7.12 9.91 -8.47
N VAL A 216 -6.21 9.19 -9.12
CA VAL A 216 -5.07 9.83 -9.78
C VAL A 216 -5.50 10.26 -11.17
N THR A 217 -5.28 11.53 -11.51
CA THR A 217 -5.63 12.12 -12.81
C THR A 217 -4.38 12.59 -13.54
N GLY A 218 -4.43 12.70 -14.88
CA GLY A 218 -3.32 13.24 -15.67
C GLY A 218 -2.09 12.34 -15.83
N LEU A 219 -2.15 11.07 -15.40
CA LEU A 219 -1.12 10.08 -15.73
C LEU A 219 -1.42 9.43 -17.07
N ASP A 220 -0.47 9.46 -18.00
CA ASP A 220 -0.58 8.76 -19.27
C ASP A 220 -0.25 7.27 -19.14
N GLN A 221 -1.20 6.51 -18.57
CA GLN A 221 -1.03 5.08 -18.29
C GLN A 221 -0.77 4.26 -19.55
N GLN A 222 -1.37 4.65 -20.68
CA GLN A 222 -1.22 3.92 -21.94
C GLN A 222 0.18 4.14 -22.53
N HIS A 223 0.64 5.39 -22.61
CA HIS A 223 1.99 5.69 -23.07
C HIS A 223 3.06 5.01 -22.21
N LEU A 224 2.89 5.03 -20.89
CA LEU A 224 3.83 4.37 -19.99
C LEU A 224 3.81 2.85 -20.14
N LYS A 225 2.62 2.26 -20.34
CA LYS A 225 2.46 0.83 -20.62
C LYS A 225 3.20 0.43 -21.89
N GLU A 226 3.02 1.15 -23.00
CA GLU A 226 3.69 0.86 -24.28
C GLU A 226 5.22 0.90 -24.16
N LYS A 227 5.78 1.88 -23.43
CA LYS A 227 7.23 1.95 -23.17
C LYS A 227 7.75 0.80 -22.32
N LEU A 228 7.00 0.38 -21.31
CA LEU A 228 7.38 -0.74 -20.46
C LEU A 228 7.26 -2.09 -21.19
N GLU A 229 6.25 -2.25 -22.04
CA GLU A 229 6.14 -3.41 -22.92
C GLU A 229 7.36 -3.49 -23.85
N GLY A 230 7.74 -2.37 -24.47
CA GLY A 230 8.97 -2.29 -25.28
C GLY A 230 10.24 -2.65 -24.49
N LEU A 231 10.31 -2.24 -23.23
CA LEU A 231 11.42 -2.62 -22.34
C LEU A 231 11.46 -4.13 -22.07
N VAL A 232 10.32 -4.76 -21.79
CA VAL A 232 10.26 -6.21 -21.56
C VAL A 232 10.61 -6.97 -22.85
N LEU A 233 10.11 -6.53 -23.99
CA LEU A 233 10.43 -7.13 -25.30
C LEU A 233 11.93 -7.05 -25.61
N SER A 234 12.62 -5.96 -25.21
CA SER A 234 14.07 -5.83 -25.36
C SER A 234 14.88 -6.88 -24.60
N THR A 235 14.28 -7.53 -23.59
CA THR A 235 14.90 -8.64 -22.85
C THR A 235 14.72 -10.01 -23.54
N ASN A 236 14.09 -10.04 -24.72
CA ASN A 236 13.74 -11.24 -25.48
C ASN A 236 12.84 -12.22 -24.68
N TYR A 237 11.98 -11.68 -23.82
CA TYR A 237 10.96 -12.45 -23.12
C TYR A 237 9.85 -12.85 -24.09
N ARG A 238 9.49 -14.14 -24.11
CA ARG A 238 8.52 -14.73 -25.05
C ARG A 238 7.17 -15.08 -24.43
N GLY A 239 7.01 -14.85 -23.13
CA GLY A 239 5.79 -15.16 -22.39
C GLY A 239 4.73 -14.08 -22.50
N HIS A 240 3.68 -14.22 -21.70
CA HIS A 240 2.61 -13.25 -21.59
C HIS A 240 2.95 -12.18 -20.54
N VAL A 241 2.99 -10.92 -20.99
CA VAL A 241 3.26 -9.76 -20.13
C VAL A 241 1.95 -9.07 -19.78
N ASP A 242 1.71 -8.83 -18.49
CA ASP A 242 0.64 -7.99 -18.00
C ASP A 242 1.22 -6.80 -17.22
N ILE A 243 0.88 -5.59 -17.70
CA ILE A 243 1.25 -4.32 -17.06
C ILE A 243 -0.03 -3.64 -16.59
N SER A 244 -0.12 -3.42 -15.28
CA SER A 244 -1.27 -2.83 -14.62
C SER A 244 -0.87 -1.71 -13.67
N PHE A 245 -1.82 -0.82 -13.38
CA PHE A 245 -1.62 0.33 -12.48
C PHE A 245 -2.50 0.21 -11.23
N PRO A 246 -2.21 -0.74 -10.32
CA PRO A 246 -3.07 -0.93 -9.16
C PRO A 246 -2.99 0.29 -8.23
N VAL A 247 -4.17 0.74 -7.79
CA VAL A 247 -4.34 1.84 -6.83
C VAL A 247 -4.79 1.25 -5.50
N LYS A 248 -3.92 1.29 -4.50
CA LYS A 248 -4.23 0.88 -3.12
C LYS A 248 -4.59 2.10 -2.27
N ASP A 249 -5.31 1.88 -1.17
CA ASP A 249 -5.73 2.94 -0.23
C ASP A 249 -6.55 4.07 -0.92
N GLY A 250 -7.12 3.77 -2.08
CA GLY A 250 -7.86 4.73 -2.90
C GLY A 250 -9.32 4.87 -2.51
N THR A 251 -9.88 4.01 -1.65
CA THR A 251 -11.30 4.04 -1.31
C THR A 251 -11.53 3.95 0.21
N CYS A 252 -12.34 4.87 0.72
CA CYS A 252 -12.86 4.82 2.09
C CYS A 252 -14.37 4.65 2.03
N VAL A 253 -14.90 3.66 2.74
CA VAL A 253 -16.33 3.35 2.79
C VAL A 253 -16.81 3.54 4.22
N VAL A 254 -17.70 4.51 4.42
CA VAL A 254 -18.39 4.74 5.69
C VAL A 254 -19.73 4.03 5.64
N TYR A 255 -19.98 3.20 6.62
CA TYR A 255 -21.22 2.47 6.77
C TYR A 255 -22.05 3.02 7.92
N ASN A 256 -23.37 2.98 7.74
CA ASN A 256 -24.29 3.24 8.84
C ASN A 256 -24.06 2.24 9.98
N ASP A 257 -24.22 2.71 11.21
CA ASP A 257 -24.25 1.93 12.43
C ASP A 257 -25.47 0.99 12.45
N CYS A 258 -25.30 -0.21 11.92
CA CYS A 258 -26.31 -1.26 12.02
C CYS A 258 -25.68 -2.65 12.15
N LYS A 259 -26.38 -3.57 12.83
CA LYS A 259 -25.91 -4.94 13.07
C LYS A 259 -25.55 -5.66 11.78
N THR A 260 -26.35 -5.48 10.72
CA THR A 260 -26.09 -6.08 9.40
C THR A 260 -24.78 -5.59 8.78
N ASN A 261 -24.44 -4.30 8.95
CA ASN A 261 -23.17 -3.74 8.48
C ASN A 261 -21.99 -4.24 9.34
N ALA A 262 -22.18 -4.41 10.65
CA ALA A 262 -21.18 -5.02 11.52
C ALA A 262 -20.91 -6.47 11.14
N TRP A 263 -21.97 -7.27 10.92
CA TRP A 263 -21.85 -8.69 10.60
C TRP A 263 -21.03 -8.98 9.35
N ARG A 264 -21.16 -8.16 8.30
CA ARG A 264 -20.34 -8.33 7.09
C ARG A 264 -18.87 -7.94 7.27
N LEU A 265 -18.54 -7.17 8.32
CA LEU A 265 -17.16 -6.81 8.66
C LEU A 265 -16.52 -7.89 9.55
N THR A 266 -17.32 -8.60 10.33
CA THR A 266 -16.86 -9.69 11.21
C THR A 266 -16.48 -10.94 10.42
N SER A 267 -15.18 -11.27 10.40
CA SER A 267 -14.64 -12.38 9.59
C SER A 267 -15.28 -13.74 9.87
N TRP A 268 -15.57 -14.09 11.14
CA TRP A 268 -16.15 -15.40 11.47
C TRP A 268 -17.58 -15.57 10.92
N ILE A 269 -18.39 -14.49 10.91
CA ILE A 269 -19.76 -14.50 10.36
C ILE A 269 -19.71 -14.68 8.85
N VAL A 270 -18.74 -14.03 8.20
CA VAL A 270 -18.50 -14.19 6.77
C VAL A 270 -18.12 -15.65 6.46
N TRP A 271 -17.20 -16.24 7.22
CA TRP A 271 -16.83 -17.66 7.08
C TRP A 271 -18.00 -18.61 7.32
N LEU A 272 -18.81 -18.39 8.36
CA LEU A 272 -20.02 -19.17 8.61
C LEU A 272 -20.99 -19.07 7.43
N SER A 273 -21.20 -17.86 6.90
CA SER A 273 -22.07 -17.65 5.72
C SER A 273 -21.55 -18.34 4.46
N ILE A 274 -20.24 -18.54 4.34
CA ILE A 274 -19.63 -19.28 3.23
C ILE A 274 -19.83 -20.78 3.43
N ILE A 275 -19.51 -21.32 4.61
CA ILE A 275 -19.61 -22.76 4.93
C ILE A 275 -21.06 -23.25 4.83
N THR A 276 -22.01 -22.43 5.29
CA THR A 276 -23.45 -22.75 5.24
C THR A 276 -24.08 -22.49 3.87
N LEU A 277 -23.30 -22.07 2.86
CA LEU A 277 -23.77 -21.64 1.54
C LEU A 277 -24.82 -20.50 1.56
N MET A 278 -25.03 -19.85 2.70
CA MET A 278 -25.95 -18.72 2.85
C MET A 278 -25.57 -17.51 2.00
N PHE A 279 -24.32 -17.42 1.55
CA PHE A 279 -23.84 -16.31 0.70
C PHE A 279 -24.69 -16.12 -0.57
N ILE A 280 -25.31 -17.20 -1.08
CA ILE A 280 -26.20 -17.17 -2.26
C ILE A 280 -27.42 -16.27 -2.03
N PHE A 281 -27.93 -16.18 -0.79
CA PHE A 281 -29.08 -15.33 -0.45
C PHE A 281 -28.65 -14.00 0.18
N THR A 282 -27.64 -14.03 1.05
CA THR A 282 -27.21 -12.83 1.77
C THR A 282 -26.57 -11.80 0.82
N TRP A 283 -25.79 -12.24 -0.17
CA TRP A 283 -25.13 -11.32 -1.09
C TRP A 283 -26.10 -10.55 -2.01
N PRO A 284 -27.06 -11.18 -2.70
CA PRO A 284 -28.09 -10.45 -3.46
C PRO A 284 -28.94 -9.54 -2.57
N TYR A 285 -29.30 -9.98 -1.36
CA TYR A 285 -30.04 -9.16 -0.41
C TYR A 285 -29.26 -7.90 -0.01
N LEU A 286 -27.99 -8.05 0.37
CA LEU A 286 -27.12 -6.92 0.70
C LEU A 286 -26.93 -6.00 -0.49
N PHE A 287 -26.74 -6.54 -1.69
CA PHE A 287 -26.58 -5.76 -2.91
C PHE A 287 -27.84 -4.92 -3.20
N LEU A 288 -29.02 -5.53 -3.19
CA LEU A 288 -30.28 -4.86 -3.51
C LEU A 288 -30.76 -3.88 -2.44
N ARG A 289 -30.38 -4.10 -1.17
CA ARG A 289 -30.84 -3.27 -0.06
C ARG A 289 -29.86 -2.16 0.31
N THR A 290 -28.57 -2.29 -0.01
CA THR A 290 -27.56 -1.27 0.31
C THR A 290 -27.65 -0.08 -0.64
N LYS A 291 -28.00 1.09 -0.12
CA LYS A 291 -27.93 2.36 -0.85
C LYS A 291 -26.51 2.91 -0.76
N ARG A 292 -25.83 3.06 -1.91
CA ARG A 292 -24.46 3.59 -1.94
C ARG A 292 -24.44 5.04 -2.42
N PHE A 293 -23.60 5.85 -1.79
CA PHE A 293 -23.33 7.24 -2.14
C PHE A 293 -21.87 7.35 -2.60
N GLU A 294 -21.62 7.00 -3.86
CA GLU A 294 -20.33 7.16 -4.54
C GLU A 294 -20.23 8.58 -5.09
N VAL A 295 -20.18 9.57 -4.20
CA VAL A 295 -20.44 10.98 -4.57
C VAL A 295 -19.27 11.97 -4.42
N VAL A 296 -18.16 11.53 -3.82
CA VAL A 296 -17.03 12.41 -3.54
C VAL A 296 -15.75 11.80 -4.07
N PHE A 297 -14.98 12.61 -4.80
CA PHE A 297 -13.69 12.26 -5.35
C PHE A 297 -12.63 13.26 -4.88
N ALA A 298 -11.52 12.77 -4.33
CA ALA A 298 -10.30 13.56 -4.22
C ALA A 298 -9.41 13.25 -5.42
N GLU A 299 -9.21 14.23 -6.28
CA GLU A 299 -8.34 14.11 -7.45
C GLU A 299 -6.92 14.50 -7.08
N TRP A 300 -6.00 13.61 -7.43
CA TRP A 300 -4.56 13.77 -7.27
C TRP A 300 -3.97 13.86 -8.66
N ALA A 301 -3.68 15.08 -9.11
CA ALA A 301 -3.19 15.29 -10.46
C ALA A 301 -1.69 14.92 -10.54
N PHE A 302 -1.33 14.02 -11.45
CA PHE A 302 0.06 13.75 -11.84
C PHE A 302 0.55 14.81 -12.85
N SER A 303 -0.34 15.18 -13.79
CA SER A 303 -0.16 16.31 -14.69
C SER A 303 -1.45 17.12 -14.85
N LYS A 304 -1.32 18.40 -15.19
CA LYS A 304 -2.43 19.27 -15.57
C LYS A 304 -2.20 19.83 -16.98
N PRO A 305 -3.24 19.94 -17.81
CA PRO A 305 -3.14 20.64 -19.09
C PRO A 305 -2.92 22.13 -18.82
N THR A 306 -1.85 22.68 -19.38
CA THR A 306 -1.54 24.11 -19.36
C THR A 306 -2.36 24.82 -20.44
N PRO A 307 -2.87 26.04 -20.20
CA PRO A 307 -3.62 26.81 -21.19
C PRO A 307 -2.84 27.11 -22.49
N GLN A 308 -1.51 26.98 -22.46
CA GLN A 308 -0.61 27.12 -23.62
C GLN A 308 -0.49 25.84 -24.47
N GLY A 309 -1.28 24.80 -24.19
CA GLY A 309 -1.29 23.53 -24.94
C GLY A 309 -0.22 22.52 -24.50
N GLY A 310 0.56 22.82 -23.46
CA GLY A 310 1.50 21.89 -22.82
C GLY A 310 0.87 21.09 -21.67
N ARG A 311 1.58 20.09 -21.15
CA ARG A 311 1.26 19.43 -19.86
C ARG A 311 2.25 19.91 -18.80
N GLN A 312 1.76 20.34 -17.65
CA GLN A 312 2.58 20.64 -16.49
C GLN A 312 2.56 19.42 -15.55
N PHE A 313 3.73 18.92 -15.19
CA PHE A 313 3.88 17.80 -14.27
C PHE A 313 4.09 18.29 -12.84
N VAL A 314 3.62 17.51 -11.86
CA VAL A 314 3.81 17.85 -10.44
C VAL A 314 5.28 17.76 -10.02
N SER A 315 5.93 16.67 -10.37
CA SER A 315 7.33 16.39 -9.99
C SER A 315 8.15 15.97 -11.20
N ILE A 316 7.75 14.87 -11.85
CA ILE A 316 8.43 14.30 -13.01
C ILE A 316 7.42 13.89 -14.08
N SER A 317 7.88 13.86 -15.33
CA SER A 317 7.13 13.28 -16.45
C SER A 317 7.22 11.74 -16.46
N GLU A 318 6.29 11.08 -17.14
CA GLU A 318 6.30 9.63 -17.34
C GLU A 318 7.58 9.18 -18.07
N ASP A 319 8.08 10.00 -18.98
CA ASP A 319 9.31 9.74 -19.73
C ASP A 319 10.55 9.82 -18.84
N GLN A 320 10.62 10.82 -17.97
CA GLN A 320 11.69 10.93 -16.98
C GLN A 320 11.62 9.76 -15.99
N TRP A 321 10.43 9.40 -15.50
CA TRP A 321 10.25 8.25 -14.63
C TRP A 321 10.73 6.96 -15.29
N TYR A 322 10.35 6.73 -16.56
CA TYR A 322 10.80 5.57 -17.33
C TYR A 322 12.33 5.55 -17.49
N ASN A 323 12.95 6.68 -17.80
CA ASN A 323 14.41 6.76 -17.96
C ASN A 323 15.15 6.48 -16.63
N MET A 324 14.59 6.92 -15.50
CA MET A 324 15.14 6.64 -14.17
C MET A 324 15.03 5.15 -13.80
N TRP A 325 13.84 4.57 -13.99
CA TRP A 325 13.56 3.20 -13.54
C TRP A 325 13.89 2.12 -14.58
N GLY A 326 14.06 2.47 -15.85
CA GLY A 326 14.20 1.52 -16.95
C GLY A 326 15.34 0.52 -16.76
N ARG A 327 16.49 0.98 -16.24
CA ARG A 327 17.64 0.10 -15.93
C ARG A 327 17.35 -0.85 -14.77
N ALA A 328 16.80 -0.34 -13.68
CA ALA A 328 16.42 -1.14 -12.51
C ALA A 328 15.36 -2.20 -12.88
N ILE A 329 14.36 -1.82 -13.68
CA ILE A 329 13.32 -2.74 -14.18
C ILE A 329 13.94 -3.83 -15.05
N ASN A 330 14.77 -3.46 -16.04
CA ASN A 330 15.40 -4.45 -16.93
C ASN A 330 16.23 -5.46 -16.14
N LYS A 331 17.02 -4.99 -15.17
CA LYS A 331 17.81 -5.82 -14.27
C LYS A 331 16.93 -6.76 -13.44
N ALA A 332 15.89 -6.24 -12.80
CA ALA A 332 14.97 -7.03 -11.97
C ALA A 332 14.18 -8.09 -12.78
N ILE A 333 13.82 -7.78 -14.03
CA ILE A 333 13.17 -8.72 -14.95
C ILE A 333 14.12 -9.88 -15.27
N LEU A 334 15.37 -9.60 -15.63
CA LEU A 334 16.37 -10.62 -15.95
C LEU A 334 16.74 -11.48 -14.73
N GLU A 335 16.76 -10.87 -13.54
CA GLU A 335 16.93 -11.57 -12.27
C GLU A 335 15.68 -12.37 -11.83
N LYS A 336 14.59 -12.33 -12.61
CA LYS A 336 13.31 -13.01 -12.33
C LYS A 336 12.74 -12.68 -10.95
N ARG A 337 12.91 -11.42 -10.52
CA ARG A 337 12.50 -11.00 -9.17
C ARG A 337 10.99 -10.95 -9.04
N GLN A 338 10.52 -11.30 -7.84
CA GLN A 338 9.12 -11.13 -7.42
C GLN A 338 9.08 -10.24 -6.18
N GLY A 339 8.45 -9.06 -6.27
CA GLY A 339 8.36 -8.12 -5.16
C GLY A 339 8.28 -6.64 -5.56
N THR A 340 8.38 -5.77 -4.55
CA THR A 340 8.45 -4.32 -4.76
C THR A 340 9.88 -3.88 -5.04
N LEU A 341 10.05 -2.96 -6.00
CA LEU A 341 11.33 -2.26 -6.18
C LEU A 341 11.32 -0.95 -5.41
N ASP A 342 12.41 -0.74 -4.70
CA ASP A 342 12.61 0.43 -3.85
C ASP A 342 13.76 1.31 -4.36
N GLN A 343 14.00 2.45 -3.73
CA GLN A 343 15.07 3.37 -4.10
C GLN A 343 16.46 2.73 -4.05
N GLN A 344 16.66 1.72 -3.21
CA GLN A 344 17.91 0.95 -3.16
C GLN A 344 18.17 0.22 -4.47
N ASP A 345 17.13 -0.28 -5.13
CA ASP A 345 17.25 -0.99 -6.42
C ASP A 345 17.59 -0.02 -7.56
N LEU A 346 17.07 1.21 -7.48
CA LEU A 346 17.45 2.28 -8.39
C LEU A 346 18.93 2.63 -8.24
N LEU A 347 19.40 2.86 -7.01
CA LEU A 347 20.81 3.14 -6.73
C LEU A 347 21.72 1.96 -7.16
N ALA A 348 21.31 0.73 -6.88
CA ALA A 348 22.04 -0.48 -7.27
C ALA A 348 22.04 -0.74 -8.79
N SER A 349 21.19 -0.06 -9.55
CA SER A 349 21.18 -0.12 -11.01
C SER A 349 22.06 0.96 -11.66
N ASP A 350 22.34 2.05 -10.93
CA ASP A 350 23.19 3.14 -11.41
C ASP A 350 24.68 2.92 -11.14
N VAL A 351 25.03 2.09 -10.15
CA VAL A 351 26.42 1.69 -9.91
C VAL A 351 26.93 0.90 -11.13
N PRO A 352 27.99 1.39 -11.83
CA PRO A 352 28.60 0.66 -12.92
C PRO A 352 29.02 -0.71 -12.42
N ASP A 353 28.66 -1.72 -13.19
CA ASP A 353 29.08 -3.08 -12.94
C ASP A 353 30.61 -3.13 -12.81
N PRO A 354 31.17 -3.68 -11.70
CA PRO A 354 32.62 -3.73 -11.53
C PRO A 354 33.27 -4.48 -12.71
N ASP A 355 34.31 -3.87 -13.27
CA ASP A 355 35.11 -4.43 -14.35
C ASP A 355 36.02 -5.52 -13.77
N PHE A 356 35.68 -6.79 -14.05
CA PHE A 356 36.38 -7.96 -13.50
C PHE A 356 37.50 -8.47 -14.42
N SER A 357 38.06 -7.62 -15.27
CA SER A 357 39.30 -7.93 -15.98
C SER A 357 40.49 -8.24 -15.04
N ASN A 358 40.39 -7.93 -13.74
CA ASN A 358 41.36 -8.34 -12.71
C ASN A 358 40.78 -9.37 -11.71
N PRO A 359 41.28 -10.61 -11.70
CA PRO A 359 40.72 -11.74 -10.93
C PRO A 359 41.12 -11.77 -9.45
N THR A 360 41.77 -10.73 -8.92
CA THR A 360 42.46 -10.83 -7.62
C THR A 360 41.64 -10.35 -6.42
N VAL A 361 40.50 -9.68 -6.60
CA VAL A 361 39.72 -9.11 -5.48
C VAL A 361 38.21 -9.25 -5.68
N ALA A 362 37.69 -10.47 -5.75
CA ALA A 362 36.29 -10.74 -5.41
C ALA A 362 36.08 -12.23 -5.16
N GLY A 363 35.87 -12.61 -3.91
CA GLY A 363 35.52 -13.97 -3.50
C GLY A 363 34.18 -14.47 -4.10
N VAL A 364 33.69 -15.61 -3.62
CA VAL A 364 32.53 -16.40 -4.07
C VAL A 364 31.32 -15.60 -4.60
N ALA A 365 31.03 -14.41 -4.06
CA ALA A 365 29.98 -13.51 -4.54
C ALA A 365 30.20 -12.98 -5.99
N GLY A 366 31.45 -12.78 -6.41
CA GLY A 366 31.81 -12.37 -7.78
C GLY A 366 31.55 -13.47 -8.81
N ILE A 367 31.83 -14.73 -8.46
CA ILE A 367 31.60 -15.90 -9.33
C ILE A 367 30.09 -16.12 -9.53
N LEU A 368 29.29 -16.02 -8.47
CA LEU A 368 27.83 -16.14 -8.54
C LEU A 368 27.23 -15.05 -9.43
N ARG A 369 27.65 -13.79 -9.27
CA ARG A 369 27.18 -12.69 -10.13
C ARG A 369 27.63 -12.85 -11.58
N ALA A 370 28.85 -13.33 -11.83
CA ALA A 370 29.34 -13.60 -13.18
C ALA A 370 28.51 -14.71 -13.87
N GLY A 371 28.16 -15.77 -13.14
CA GLY A 371 27.28 -16.83 -13.65
C GLY A 371 25.88 -16.34 -14.01
N VAL A 372 25.28 -15.50 -13.16
CA VAL A 372 23.97 -14.87 -13.45
C VAL A 372 24.05 -13.98 -14.69
N ARG A 373 25.14 -13.21 -14.89
CA ARG A 373 25.31 -12.41 -16.12
C ARG A 373 25.44 -13.26 -17.38
N ALA A 374 26.25 -14.34 -17.33
CA ALA A 374 26.39 -15.24 -18.46
C ALA A 374 25.05 -15.89 -18.83
N MET A 375 24.26 -16.30 -17.82
CA MET A 375 22.90 -16.81 -18.05
C MET A 375 21.96 -15.74 -18.62
N ASN A 376 22.04 -14.50 -18.13
CA ASN A 376 21.21 -13.40 -18.63
C ASN A 376 21.54 -13.04 -20.08
N GLU A 377 22.81 -13.07 -20.47
CA GLU A 377 23.23 -12.83 -21.84
C GLU A 377 22.76 -13.95 -22.78
N VAL A 378 22.86 -15.21 -22.34
CA VAL A 378 22.30 -16.35 -23.08
C VAL A 378 20.78 -16.24 -23.22
N ASN A 379 20.07 -15.87 -22.15
CA ASN A 379 18.62 -15.67 -22.18
C ASN A 379 18.22 -14.54 -23.14
N ARG A 380 19.01 -13.47 -23.23
CA ARG A 380 18.79 -12.38 -24.20
C ARG A 380 18.96 -12.85 -25.65
N GLN A 381 19.90 -13.77 -25.92
CA GLN A 381 20.14 -14.28 -27.28
C GLN A 381 19.13 -15.34 -27.71
N LEU A 382 18.81 -16.30 -26.85
CA LEU A 382 17.94 -17.44 -27.17
C LEU A 382 16.45 -17.14 -26.94
N GLY A 383 16.16 -16.13 -26.13
CA GLY A 383 14.83 -15.83 -25.63
C GLY A 383 14.44 -16.76 -24.47
N TRP A 384 13.54 -16.30 -23.61
CA TRP A 384 13.18 -17.01 -22.38
C TRP A 384 11.71 -16.81 -22.00
N GLY A 385 11.18 -17.69 -21.15
CA GLY A 385 9.79 -17.63 -20.68
C GLY A 385 8.74 -17.88 -21.76
N GLY A 386 9.05 -18.66 -22.80
CA GLY A 386 8.04 -19.10 -23.77
C GLY A 386 7.18 -20.25 -23.24
N ASP A 387 6.01 -20.44 -23.82
CA ASP A 387 5.15 -21.60 -23.50
C ASP A 387 5.86 -22.91 -23.87
N SER A 388 5.79 -23.92 -22.99
CA SER A 388 6.46 -25.22 -23.14
C SER A 388 5.61 -26.43 -22.82
#